data_AF-A0A822BE06-F1
#
_entry.id   AF-A0A822BE06-F1
#
_cell.length_a   1.000
_cell.length_b   1.000
_cell.length_c   1.000
_cell.angle_alpha   90.00
_cell.angle_beta   90.00
_cell.angle_gamma   90.00
#
_symmetry.space_group_name_H-M   'P 1'
#
loop_
_entity.id
_entity.type
_entity.pdbx_description
1 polymer ?
#
loop_
_entity_poly.entity_id
_entity_poly.type
_entity_poly.pdbx_seq_one_letter_code
_entity_poly.pdbx_strand_id
1 'polypeptide(L)' 'MLGMPAGKSRCPGGEPIVNCLADPCQEATCSAYPNATCVANYCGGCNTEWFTDSGKQVQCETTS' A
#
# COMPACT_ATOMS: atom_id res chain seq x y z
N MET A 1 -0.52 36.45 -0.38
CA MET A 1 -1.27 35.27 0.07
C MET A 1 -0.28 34.11 0.20
N LEU A 2 0.29 33.88 1.39
CA LEU A 2 1.20 32.76 1.62
C LEU A 2 0.38 31.46 1.65
N GLY A 3 0.17 30.87 0.47
CA GLY A 3 -0.48 29.57 0.33
C GLY A 3 0.43 28.48 0.87
N MET A 4 -0.02 27.79 1.92
CA MET A 4 0.63 26.64 2.53
C MET A 4 0.96 25.58 1.46
N PRO A 5 2.12 24.90 1.52
CA PRO A 5 2.46 23.89 0.53
C PRO A 5 1.41 22.77 0.60
N ALA A 6 0.78 22.44 -0.54
CA ALA A 6 -0.13 21.32 -0.65
C ALA A 6 0.63 20.02 -0.32
N GLY A 7 0.60 19.63 0.95
CA GLY A 7 1.24 18.45 1.46
C GLY A 7 0.45 17.19 1.09
N LYS A 8 1.16 16.26 0.45
CA LYS A 8 0.92 14.80 0.39
C LYS A 8 0.08 14.16 -0.74
N SER A 9 -0.21 14.83 -1.85
CA SER A 9 -0.90 14.19 -2.99
C SER A 9 0.01 13.45 -3.99
N ARG A 10 1.27 13.19 -3.65
CA ARG A 10 2.25 12.58 -4.56
C ARG A 10 2.87 11.36 -3.91
N CYS A 11 2.81 10.25 -4.62
CA CYS A 11 3.57 9.05 -4.29
C CYS A 11 5.06 9.39 -4.18
N PRO A 12 5.83 8.71 -3.30
CA PRO A 12 7.24 9.03 -3.08
C PRO A 12 8.07 9.03 -4.36
N GLY A 13 7.75 8.14 -5.32
CA GLY A 13 8.42 8.05 -6.63
C GLY A 13 7.84 8.96 -7.73
N GLY A 14 6.86 9.82 -7.42
CA GLY A 14 6.16 10.63 -8.41
C GLY A 14 5.10 9.86 -9.21
N GLU A 15 4.84 8.60 -8.85
CA GLU A 15 3.78 7.78 -9.45
C GLU A 15 2.39 8.43 -9.24
N PRO A 16 1.46 8.22 -10.18
CA PRO A 16 0.08 8.66 -9.98
C PRO A 16 -0.59 7.84 -8.87
N ILE A 17 -1.49 8.49 -8.14
CA ILE A 17 -2.40 7.80 -7.22
C ILE A 17 -3.55 7.21 -8.06
N VAL A 18 -3.86 5.94 -7.83
CA VAL A 18 -4.94 5.22 -8.52
C VAL A 18 -6.15 5.08 -7.59
N ASN A 19 -7.35 5.38 -8.11
CA ASN A 19 -8.61 5.12 -7.40
C ASN A 19 -9.11 3.72 -7.77
N CYS A 20 -8.87 2.76 -6.88
CA CYS A 20 -9.30 1.37 -7.06
C CYS A 20 -10.82 1.22 -6.86
N LEU A 21 -11.43 0.25 -7.53
CA LEU A 21 -12.85 -0.09 -7.32
C LEU A 21 -13.10 -0.67 -5.93
N ALA A 22 -12.12 -1.41 -5.39
CA ALA A 22 -12.13 -1.99 -4.06
C ALA A 22 -10.79 -1.75 -3.37
N ASP A 23 -10.80 -1.80 -2.04
CA ASP A 23 -9.57 -1.74 -1.24
C ASP A 23 -8.72 -3.00 -1.54
N PRO A 24 -7.46 -2.86 -1.98
CA PRO A 24 -6.61 -4.00 -2.28
C PRO A 24 -6.36 -4.90 -1.06
N CYS A 25 -6.56 -4.42 0.17
CA CYS A 25 -6.45 -5.22 1.39
C CYS A 25 -7.76 -5.91 1.82
N GLN A 26 -8.91 -5.66 1.18
CA GLN A 26 -10.20 -6.19 1.65
C GLN A 26 -10.25 -7.72 1.70
N GLU A 27 -9.72 -8.37 0.65
CA GLU A 27 -9.71 -9.84 0.51
C GLU A 27 -8.28 -10.40 0.40
N ALA A 28 -7.28 -9.55 0.62
CA ALA A 28 -5.90 -9.98 0.52
C ALA A 28 -5.50 -10.77 1.77
N THR A 29 -4.79 -11.87 1.56
CA THR A 29 -4.24 -12.70 2.63
C THR A 29 -2.81 -13.05 2.30
N CYS A 30 -1.99 -13.21 3.34
CA CYS A 30 -0.61 -13.63 3.18
C CYS A 30 -0.33 -14.97 3.85
N SER A 31 -0.36 -16.07 3.09
CA SER A 31 -0.15 -17.42 3.63
C SER A 31 1.23 -17.63 4.25
N ALA A 32 2.26 -16.94 3.73
CA ALA A 32 3.62 -17.00 4.27
C ALA A 32 3.74 -16.26 5.62
N TYR A 33 2.92 -15.25 5.84
CA TYR A 33 2.89 -14.43 7.05
C TYR A 33 1.45 -14.18 7.47
N PRO A 34 0.76 -15.18 8.07
CA PRO A 34 -0.66 -15.09 8.37
C PRO A 34 -1.02 -13.99 9.39
N ASN A 35 -0.04 -13.54 10.16
CA ASN A 35 -0.18 -12.45 11.12
C ASN A 35 0.28 -11.09 10.57
N ALA A 36 0.68 -11.01 9.30
CA ALA A 36 1.08 -9.73 8.72
C ALA A 36 -0.14 -8.82 8.52
N THR A 37 0.04 -7.54 8.84
CA THR A 37 -0.92 -6.49 8.56
C THR A 37 -0.79 -6.08 7.09
N CYS A 38 -1.90 -6.09 6.36
CA CYS A 38 -1.99 -5.53 5.02
C CYS A 38 -2.16 -4.01 5.08
N VAL A 39 -1.41 -3.31 4.24
CA VAL A 39 -1.51 -1.86 4.04
C VAL A 39 -1.73 -1.60 2.56
N ALA A 40 -2.80 -0.90 2.23
CA ALA A 40 -3.14 -0.55 0.85
C ALA A 40 -2.17 0.52 0.33
N ASN A 41 -1.54 0.25 -0.81
CA ASN A 41 -0.69 1.19 -1.52
C ASN A 41 -1.31 1.52 -2.88
N TYR A 42 -1.83 2.74 -3.00
CA TYR A 42 -2.51 3.25 -4.20
C TYR A 42 -1.56 3.92 -5.21
N CYS A 43 -0.25 3.87 -4.98
CA CYS A 43 0.76 4.46 -5.86
C CYS A 43 1.06 3.54 -7.03
N GLY A 44 0.89 4.05 -8.25
CA GLY A 44 1.14 3.30 -9.48
C GLY A 44 0.14 2.17 -9.77
N GLY A 45 -0.75 1.85 -8.82
CA GLY A 45 -1.71 0.74 -8.94
C GLY A 45 -2.46 0.49 -7.64
N CYS A 46 -3.20 -0.63 -7.61
CA CYS A 46 -3.91 -1.15 -6.44
C CYS A 46 -3.02 -2.21 -5.77
N ASN A 47 -2.02 -1.77 -5.02
CA ASN A 47 -1.00 -2.64 -4.48
C ASN A 47 -1.25 -2.96 -3.00
N THR A 48 -0.69 -4.08 -2.54
CA THR A 48 -0.68 -4.47 -1.12
C THR A 48 0.74 -4.47 -0.59
N GLU A 49 0.95 -3.85 0.56
CA GLU A 49 2.17 -3.98 1.34
C GLU A 49 1.88 -4.75 2.63
N TRP A 50 2.82 -5.57 3.07
CA TRP A 50 2.63 -6.46 4.21
C TRP A 50 3.67 -6.18 5.28
N PHE A 51 3.24 -6.04 6.53
CA PHE A 51 4.12 -5.74 7.66
C PHE A 51 3.86 -6.71 8.81
N THR A 52 4.93 -7.24 9.41
CA THR A 52 4.82 -8.02 10.65
C THR A 52 4.46 -7.13 11.84
N ASP A 53 4.10 -7.72 12.98
CA ASP A 53 3.82 -7.00 14.23
C ASP A 53 4.98 -6.11 14.71
N SER A 54 6.21 -6.47 14.34
CA SER A 54 7.41 -5.67 14.59
C SER A 54 7.61 -4.49 13.65
N GLY A 55 6.69 -4.27 12.69
CA GLY A 55 6.76 -3.23 11.67
C GLY A 55 7.72 -3.54 10.50
N LYS A 56 8.21 -4.78 10.38
CA LYS A 56 9.09 -5.17 9.27
C LYS A 56 8.25 -5.50 8.03
N GLN A 57 8.57 -4.86 6.91
CA GLN A 57 7.95 -5.21 5.63
C GLN A 57 8.36 -6.62 5.19
N VAL A 58 7.38 -7.41 4.77
CA VAL A 58 7.57 -8.76 4.24
C VAL A 58 7.04 -8.83 2.82
N GLN A 59 7.70 -9.66 2.02
CA GLN A 59 7.20 -9.95 0.68
C GLN A 59 6.20 -11.09 0.79
N CYS A 60 4.96 -10.77 0.47
CA CYS A 60 3.99 -11.79 0.16
C CYS A 60 4.01 -12.01 -1.34
N GLU A 61 4.75 -13.03 -1.79
CA GLU A 61 4.75 -13.38 -3.20
C GLU A 61 3.35 -13.89 -3.57
N THR A 62 2.62 -13.10 -4.36
CA THR A 62 1.49 -13.61 -5.13
C THR A 62 2.09 -14.49 -6.21
N THR A 63 2.31 -15.76 -5.90
CA THR A 63 2.81 -16.72 -6.88
C THR A 63 1.79 -16.77 -8.02
N SER A 64 2.15 -16.17 -9.16
CA SER A 64 1.34 -16.21 -10.40
C SER A 64 1.60 -17.50 -11.16
#